data_AF-K1UIX3-F1
#
_entry.id   AF-K1UIX3-F1
#
_cell.length_a   1.000
_cell.length_b   1.000
_cell.length_c   1.000
_cell.angle_alpha   90.00
_cell.angle_beta   90.00
_cell.angle_gamma   90.00
#
_symmetry.space_group_name_H-M   'P 1'
#
loop_
_entity.id
_entity.type
_entity.pdbx_description
1 polymer ?
#
loop_
_entity_poly.entity_id
_entity_poly.type
_entity_poly.pdbx_seq_one_letter_code
_entity_poly.pdbx_strand_id
1 'polypeptide(L)'
;MPTKNFRAFYRGLDDAVEGLYRDELLTLADDEKTPDFGFDSRVFERAAEWVRERGGFTPSMLQEQPARDVIDETFRILGGAVSSSIGEEMPAELTGLLENNAFIFSGLKTYHSLNEVGLSLIGDDGGIKPFEKFHEDVAKIDAKYNRNYLYAEYNHAVTSSQMAAKWHDFQQDGDRYNLQYRTANDERVREEHQRLHNITLPVSDPFGSSSCRPTAGTAVAS
;
A
#
# COMPACT_ATOMS: atom_id res chain seq x y z
N MET A 1 23.27 -16.36 -6.82
CA MET A 1 22.54 -16.08 -8.08
C MET A 1 21.14 -16.63 -7.96
N PRO A 2 20.08 -15.84 -8.22
CA PRO A 2 18.72 -16.36 -8.24
C PRO A 2 18.59 -17.44 -9.33
N THR A 3 18.06 -18.60 -8.98
CA THR A 3 17.81 -19.69 -9.94
C THR A 3 16.73 -19.25 -10.94
N LYS A 4 16.71 -19.82 -12.16
CA LYS A 4 15.66 -19.52 -13.18
C LYS A 4 14.24 -19.58 -12.59
N ASN A 5 14.01 -20.48 -11.62
CA ASN A 5 12.73 -20.64 -10.93
C ASN A 5 12.36 -19.44 -10.05
N PHE A 6 13.33 -18.77 -9.42
CA PHE A 6 13.05 -17.59 -8.58
C PHE A 6 12.54 -16.41 -9.41
N ARG A 7 13.09 -16.16 -10.60
CA ARG A 7 12.62 -15.07 -11.47
C ARG A 7 11.21 -15.29 -12.01
N ALA A 8 10.93 -16.53 -12.44
CA ALA A 8 9.59 -16.88 -12.90
C ALA A 8 8.55 -16.74 -11.77
N PHE A 9 8.91 -17.20 -10.57
CA PHE A 9 8.07 -17.01 -9.38
C PHE A 9 7.84 -15.52 -9.07
N TYR A 10 8.90 -14.72 -9.08
CA TYR A 10 8.81 -13.29 -8.77
C TYR A 10 8.01 -12.50 -9.81
N ARG A 11 8.07 -12.89 -11.09
CA ARG A 11 7.22 -12.31 -12.14
C ARG A 11 5.73 -12.57 -11.87
N GLY A 12 5.38 -13.78 -11.44
CA GLY A 12 3.98 -14.08 -11.08
C GLY A 12 3.49 -13.29 -9.87
N LEU A 13 4.37 -12.99 -8.91
CA LEU A 13 4.07 -12.07 -7.81
C LEU A 13 3.84 -10.64 -8.33
N ASP A 14 4.72 -10.16 -9.20
CA ASP A 14 4.63 -8.82 -9.78
C ASP A 14 3.33 -8.61 -10.59
N ASP A 15 2.95 -9.59 -11.42
CA ASP A 15 1.70 -9.60 -12.17
C ASP A 15 0.48 -9.54 -11.23
N ALA A 16 0.53 -10.25 -10.10
CA ALA A 16 -0.52 -10.23 -9.10
C ALA A 16 -0.61 -8.87 -8.39
N VAL A 17 0.53 -8.25 -8.07
CA VAL A 17 0.58 -6.91 -7.46
C VAL A 17 0.06 -5.86 -8.43
N GLU A 18 0.42 -5.92 -9.71
CA GLU A 18 -0.14 -5.04 -10.74
C GLU A 18 -1.67 -5.21 -10.87
N GLY A 19 -2.14 -6.45 -10.78
CA GLY A 19 -3.58 -6.75 -10.72
C GLY A 19 -4.30 -6.08 -9.55
N LEU A 20 -3.65 -5.92 -8.39
CA LEU A 20 -4.23 -5.27 -7.22
C LEU A 20 -4.38 -3.75 -7.37
N TYR A 21 -3.51 -3.10 -8.14
CA TYR A 21 -3.52 -1.64 -8.32
C TYR A 21 -4.25 -1.18 -9.58
N ARG A 22 -4.69 -2.10 -10.45
CA ARG A 22 -5.19 -1.79 -11.80
C ARG A 22 -6.34 -0.78 -11.79
N ASP A 23 -7.32 -0.97 -10.91
CA ASP A 23 -8.55 -0.17 -10.90
C ASP A 23 -8.28 1.25 -10.36
N GLU A 24 -7.42 1.38 -9.36
CA GLU A 24 -7.00 2.66 -8.80
C GLU A 24 -6.11 3.45 -9.77
N LEU A 25 -5.27 2.76 -10.54
CA LEU A 25 -4.47 3.39 -11.59
C LEU A 25 -5.33 3.98 -12.71
N LEU A 26 -6.40 3.28 -13.10
CA LEU A 26 -7.37 3.82 -14.07
C LEU A 26 -8.05 5.07 -13.50
N THR A 27 -8.42 5.05 -12.22
CA THR A 27 -9.03 6.19 -11.54
C THR A 27 -8.10 7.41 -11.50
N LEU A 28 -6.82 7.21 -11.18
CA LEU A 28 -5.82 8.29 -11.18
C LEU A 28 -5.60 8.91 -12.58
N ALA A 29 -5.63 8.08 -13.63
CA ALA A 29 -5.47 8.57 -15.00
C ALA A 29 -6.61 9.50 -15.44
N ASP A 30 -7.82 9.29 -14.91
CA ASP A 30 -9.01 10.09 -15.22
C ASP A 30 -9.10 11.40 -14.42
N ASP A 31 -8.53 11.48 -13.22
CA ASP A 31 -8.75 12.59 -12.28
C ASP A 31 -7.89 13.84 -12.52
N GLU A 32 -6.90 13.80 -13.44
CA GLU A 32 -5.89 14.84 -13.81
C GLU A 32 -5.15 15.55 -12.64
N LYS A 33 -5.52 15.30 -11.38
CA LYS A 33 -4.93 15.92 -10.19
C LYS A 33 -3.74 15.10 -9.74
N THR A 34 -2.55 15.67 -9.93
CA THR A 34 -1.35 15.18 -9.24
C THR A 34 -1.51 15.41 -7.74
N PRO A 35 -1.25 14.39 -6.90
CA PRO A 35 -1.36 14.53 -5.45
C PRO A 35 -0.34 15.56 -4.94
N ASP A 36 -0.69 16.27 -3.87
CA ASP A 36 0.18 17.28 -3.23
C ASP A 36 1.26 16.66 -2.31
N PHE A 37 1.58 15.38 -2.52
CA PHE A 37 2.69 14.69 -1.86
C PHE A 37 3.63 14.12 -2.93
N GLY A 38 4.93 14.42 -2.78
CA GLY A 38 5.97 13.94 -3.67
C GLY A 38 6.92 12.99 -2.95
N PHE A 39 7.26 11.89 -3.62
CA PHE A 39 8.37 11.01 -3.25
C PHE A 39 9.66 11.57 -3.84
N ASP A 40 10.72 11.67 -3.02
CA ASP A 40 12.05 12.06 -3.50
C ASP A 40 12.73 10.91 -4.27
N SER A 41 12.55 10.89 -5.60
CA SER A 41 13.15 9.87 -6.49
C SER A 41 14.66 9.71 -6.31
N ARG A 42 15.39 10.76 -5.85
CA ARG A 42 16.84 10.66 -5.59
C ARG A 42 17.17 9.64 -4.49
N VAL A 43 16.26 9.44 -3.54
CA VAL A 43 16.40 8.43 -2.50
C VAL A 43 16.38 7.02 -3.11
N PHE A 44 15.45 6.78 -4.03
CA PHE A 44 15.32 5.50 -4.72
C PHE A 44 16.46 5.25 -5.72
N GLU A 45 16.86 6.28 -6.49
CA GLU A 45 17.99 6.21 -7.43
C GLU A 45 19.28 5.79 -6.72
N ARG A 46 19.63 6.42 -5.59
CA ARG A 46 20.80 6.04 -4.78
C ARG A 46 20.73 4.59 -4.31
N ALA A 47 19.55 4.13 -3.91
CA ALA A 47 19.35 2.73 -3.50
C ALA A 47 19.47 1.76 -4.67
N ALA A 48 18.99 2.13 -5.85
CA ALA A 48 19.12 1.32 -7.04
C ALA A 48 20.58 1.19 -7.50
N GLU A 49 21.36 2.28 -7.46
CA GLU A 49 22.80 2.26 -7.74
C GLU A 49 23.53 1.35 -6.76
N TRP A 50 23.23 1.47 -5.47
CA TRP A 50 23.80 0.61 -4.43
C TRP A 50 23.47 -0.87 -4.64
N VAL A 51 22.24 -1.20 -5.03
CA VAL A 51 21.83 -2.56 -5.40
C VAL A 51 22.65 -3.08 -6.58
N ARG A 52 22.91 -2.25 -7.60
CA ARG A 52 23.77 -2.63 -8.73
C ARG A 52 25.18 -2.93 -8.28
N GLU A 53 25.77 -2.09 -7.44
CA GLU A 53 27.13 -2.27 -6.91
C GLU A 53 27.27 -3.58 -6.13
N ARG A 54 26.22 -4.00 -5.42
CA ARG A 54 26.15 -5.27 -4.69
C ARG A 54 25.83 -6.48 -5.59
N GLY A 55 25.46 -6.26 -6.85
CA GLY A 55 25.07 -7.31 -7.79
C GLY A 55 23.72 -7.95 -7.50
N GLY A 56 22.86 -7.28 -6.75
CA GLY A 56 21.54 -7.76 -6.35
C GLY A 56 21.11 -7.25 -4.99
N PHE A 57 19.90 -7.63 -4.58
CA PHE A 57 19.29 -7.23 -3.32
C PHE A 57 18.90 -8.45 -2.48
N THR A 58 18.98 -8.34 -1.16
CA THR A 58 18.61 -9.41 -0.21
C THR A 58 17.84 -8.83 0.98
N PRO A 59 17.07 -9.63 1.73
CA PRO A 59 16.30 -9.13 2.88
C PRO A 59 17.16 -8.44 3.94
N SER A 60 18.41 -8.87 4.16
CA SER A 60 19.30 -8.26 5.15
C SER A 60 19.68 -6.82 4.79
N MET A 61 19.69 -6.49 3.49
CA MET A 61 20.05 -5.15 2.99
C MET A 61 19.02 -4.07 3.39
N LEU A 62 17.79 -4.44 3.78
CA LEU A 62 16.81 -3.49 4.33
C LEU A 62 17.30 -2.76 5.58
N GLN A 63 18.23 -3.36 6.33
CA GLN A 63 18.76 -2.79 7.56
C GLN A 63 19.90 -1.80 7.31
N GLU A 64 20.32 -1.63 6.06
CA GLU A 64 21.48 -0.80 5.69
C GLU A 64 21.03 0.46 4.97
N GLN A 65 21.91 1.47 4.97
CA GLN A 65 21.74 2.59 4.04
C GLN A 65 22.25 2.19 2.65
N PRO A 66 21.60 2.67 1.58
CA PRO A 66 20.49 3.63 1.51
C PRO A 66 19.07 3.02 1.55
N ALA A 67 18.90 1.70 1.77
CA ALA A 67 17.57 1.09 1.76
C ALA A 67 16.66 1.64 2.87
N ARG A 68 17.21 1.99 4.04
CA ARG A 68 16.46 2.66 5.10
C ARG A 68 15.90 4.01 4.68
N ASP A 69 16.65 4.81 3.93
CA ASP A 69 16.14 6.09 3.43
C ASP A 69 14.87 5.90 2.57
N VAL A 70 14.78 4.84 1.77
CA VAL A 70 13.58 4.52 0.98
C VAL A 70 12.39 4.17 1.88
N ILE A 71 12.63 3.41 2.96
CA ILE A 71 11.62 3.09 3.97
C ILE A 71 11.12 4.37 4.64
N ASP A 72 12.05 5.22 5.09
CA ASP A 72 11.73 6.45 5.82
C ASP A 72 10.97 7.44 4.93
N GLU A 73 11.35 7.55 3.65
CA GLU A 73 10.66 8.42 2.68
C GLU A 73 9.26 7.91 2.36
N THR A 74 9.09 6.60 2.19
CA THR A 74 7.77 5.98 2.00
C THR A 74 6.90 6.19 3.25
N PHE A 75 7.47 5.99 4.44
CA PHE A 75 6.78 6.15 5.70
C PHE A 75 6.42 7.62 5.98
N ARG A 76 7.27 8.58 5.60
CA ARG A 76 6.96 10.01 5.70
C ARG A 76 5.64 10.35 4.97
N ILE A 77 5.42 9.75 3.80
CA ILE A 77 4.23 9.98 2.99
C ILE A 77 3.03 9.23 3.57
N LEU A 78 3.14 7.91 3.78
CA LEU A 78 2.01 7.09 4.21
C LEU A 78 1.66 7.30 5.69
N GLY A 79 2.65 7.40 6.56
CA GLY A 79 2.46 7.80 7.95
C GLY A 79 1.87 9.21 8.06
N GLY A 80 2.36 10.17 7.25
CA GLY A 80 1.74 11.49 7.17
C GLY A 80 0.28 11.46 6.70
N ALA A 81 -0.07 10.56 5.78
CA ALA A 81 -1.44 10.32 5.36
C ALA A 81 -2.32 9.82 6.51
N VAL A 82 -1.81 8.87 7.30
CA VAL A 82 -2.48 8.36 8.50
C VAL A 82 -2.71 9.50 9.49
N SER A 83 -1.64 10.17 9.93
CA SER A 83 -1.70 11.18 11.00
C SER A 83 -2.55 12.39 10.61
N SER A 84 -2.58 12.79 9.34
CA SER A 84 -3.42 13.91 8.86
C SER A 84 -4.90 13.55 8.67
N SER A 85 -5.23 12.26 8.56
CA SER A 85 -6.59 11.79 8.29
C SER A 85 -7.44 11.54 9.53
N ILE A 86 -6.84 11.56 10.72
CA ILE A 86 -7.48 11.30 12.01
C ILE A 86 -7.43 12.54 12.91
N GLY A 87 -8.43 12.72 13.77
CA GLY A 87 -8.49 13.87 14.68
C GLY A 87 -7.55 13.73 15.88
N GLU A 88 -7.17 14.87 16.49
CA GLU A 88 -6.31 14.92 17.69
C GLU A 88 -6.90 14.17 18.91
N GLU A 89 -8.22 13.95 18.93
CA GLU A 89 -8.93 13.26 20.01
C GLU A 89 -8.75 11.73 19.98
N MET A 90 -8.07 11.18 18.95
CA MET A 90 -7.84 9.74 18.85
C MET A 90 -6.89 9.21 19.94
N PRO A 91 -7.17 8.02 20.52
CA PRO A 91 -6.28 7.41 21.50
C PRO A 91 -4.89 7.15 20.92
N ALA A 92 -3.86 7.43 21.71
CA ALA A 92 -2.47 7.24 21.32
C ALA A 92 -2.15 5.80 20.91
N GLU A 93 -2.78 4.79 21.53
CA GLU A 93 -2.57 3.39 21.14
C GLU A 93 -3.08 3.11 19.73
N LEU A 94 -4.23 3.65 19.33
CA LEU A 94 -4.79 3.42 18.00
C LEU A 94 -3.95 4.13 16.92
N THR A 95 -3.55 5.37 17.19
CA THR A 95 -2.63 6.12 16.31
C THR A 95 -1.32 5.36 16.12
N GLY A 96 -0.71 4.88 17.21
CA GLY A 96 0.52 4.10 17.15
C GLY A 96 0.37 2.79 16.36
N LEU A 97 -0.79 2.12 16.42
CA LEU A 97 -1.06 0.92 15.61
C LEU A 97 -1.14 1.25 14.11
N LEU A 98 -1.81 2.33 13.73
CA LEU A 98 -1.93 2.75 12.33
C LEU A 98 -0.57 3.20 11.76
N GLU A 99 0.19 3.97 12.52
CA GLU A 99 1.55 4.39 12.15
C GLU A 99 2.49 3.18 12.03
N ASN A 100 2.42 2.22 12.97
CA ASN A 100 3.21 0.99 12.86
C ASN A 100 2.84 0.19 11.60
N ASN A 101 1.57 0.09 11.23
CA ASN A 101 1.15 -0.57 10.00
C ASN A 101 1.72 0.13 8.75
N ALA A 102 1.66 1.47 8.71
CA ALA A 102 2.26 2.25 7.63
C ALA A 102 3.78 2.03 7.55
N PHE A 103 4.47 1.92 8.68
CA PHE A 103 5.91 1.64 8.73
C PHE A 103 6.24 0.24 8.21
N ILE A 104 5.52 -0.80 8.66
CA ILE A 104 5.73 -2.18 8.18
C ILE A 104 5.47 -2.28 6.67
N PHE A 105 4.38 -1.66 6.19
CA PHE A 105 4.09 -1.61 4.76
C PHE A 105 5.21 -0.93 3.97
N SER A 106 5.75 0.18 4.49
CA SER A 106 6.88 0.89 3.87
C SER A 106 8.11 -0.03 3.73
N GLY A 107 8.42 -0.84 4.74
CA GLY A 107 9.48 -1.84 4.67
C GLY A 107 9.25 -2.93 3.60
N LEU A 108 8.03 -3.47 3.53
CA LEU A 108 7.66 -4.48 2.53
C LEU A 108 7.71 -3.93 1.11
N LYS A 109 7.22 -2.70 0.91
CA LYS A 109 7.27 -2.00 -0.37
C LYS A 109 8.72 -1.78 -0.82
N THR A 110 9.57 -1.27 0.05
CA THR A 110 11.01 -1.08 -0.24
C THR A 110 11.69 -2.40 -0.58
N TYR A 111 11.36 -3.48 0.13
CA TYR A 111 11.90 -4.79 -0.19
C TYR A 111 11.54 -5.21 -1.61
N HIS A 112 10.27 -5.08 -1.97
CA HIS A 112 9.77 -5.54 -3.26
C HIS A 112 10.38 -4.73 -4.41
N SER A 113 10.37 -3.40 -4.31
CA SER A 113 10.90 -2.52 -5.35
C SER A 113 12.41 -2.67 -5.54
N LEU A 114 13.20 -2.73 -4.47
CA LEU A 114 14.66 -2.94 -4.59
C LEU A 114 15.04 -4.37 -5.01
N ASN A 115 14.22 -5.37 -4.67
CA ASN A 115 14.41 -6.71 -5.20
C ASN A 115 14.13 -6.77 -6.71
N GLU A 116 13.12 -6.06 -7.20
CA GLU A 116 12.86 -5.91 -8.63
C GLU A 116 14.03 -5.22 -9.36
N VAL A 117 14.63 -4.18 -8.75
CA VAL A 117 15.88 -3.58 -9.24
C VAL A 117 17.01 -4.61 -9.30
N GLY A 118 17.20 -5.40 -8.24
CA GLY A 118 18.22 -6.45 -8.21
C GLY A 118 18.01 -7.53 -9.28
N LEU A 119 16.76 -7.84 -9.60
CA LEU A 119 16.40 -8.77 -10.66
C LEU A 119 16.57 -8.18 -12.05
N SER A 120 16.35 -6.87 -12.22
CA SER A 120 16.48 -6.18 -13.51
C SER A 120 17.93 -6.12 -14.01
N LEU A 121 18.91 -6.26 -13.11
CA LEU A 121 20.34 -6.31 -13.42
C LEU A 121 20.73 -7.36 -14.47
N ILE A 122 19.98 -8.45 -14.55
CA ILE A 122 20.34 -9.58 -15.39
C ILE A 122 19.39 -9.64 -16.59
N GLY A 123 19.96 -9.68 -17.78
CA GLY A 123 19.26 -9.86 -19.04
C GLY A 123 18.64 -11.25 -19.19
N ASP A 124 17.83 -11.41 -20.23
CA ASP A 124 17.16 -12.67 -20.57
C ASP A 124 18.16 -13.78 -20.98
N ASP A 125 19.32 -13.39 -21.48
CA ASP A 125 20.45 -14.26 -21.79
C ASP A 125 21.24 -14.73 -20.55
N GLY A 126 20.91 -14.18 -19.37
CA GLY A 126 21.60 -14.46 -18.11
C GLY A 126 22.85 -13.58 -17.87
N GLY A 127 23.18 -12.69 -18.80
CA GLY A 127 24.27 -11.72 -18.67
C GLY A 127 23.87 -10.48 -17.87
N ILE A 128 24.86 -9.74 -17.34
CA ILE A 128 24.61 -8.45 -16.68
C ILE A 128 24.28 -7.41 -17.77
N LYS A 129 23.19 -6.65 -17.58
CA LYS A 129 22.78 -5.62 -18.53
C LYS A 129 23.78 -4.45 -18.56
N PRO A 130 23.92 -3.76 -19.71
CA PRO A 130 24.63 -2.49 -19.77
C PRO A 130 24.01 -1.42 -18.85
N PHE A 131 24.84 -0.49 -18.38
CA PHE A 131 24.45 0.60 -17.47
C PHE A 131 23.20 1.35 -17.95
N GLU A 132 23.17 1.76 -19.22
CA GLU A 132 22.04 2.54 -19.78
C GLU A 132 20.72 1.78 -19.69
N LYS A 133 20.73 0.47 -20.02
CA LYS A 133 19.53 -0.37 -19.96
C LYS A 133 19.06 -0.61 -18.53
N PHE A 134 19.99 -0.81 -17.61
CA PHE A 134 19.66 -0.88 -16.20
C PHE A 134 19.00 0.40 -15.69
N HIS A 135 19.54 1.57 -16.06
CA HIS A 135 18.99 2.85 -15.63
C HIS A 135 17.59 3.11 -16.22
N GLU A 136 17.35 2.74 -17.48
CA GLU A 136 16.00 2.77 -18.08
C GLU A 136 15.01 1.91 -17.30
N ASP A 137 15.43 0.72 -16.86
CA ASP A 137 14.57 -0.19 -16.08
C ASP A 137 14.31 0.36 -14.68
N VAL A 138 15.32 0.93 -14.01
CA VAL A 138 15.17 1.58 -12.70
C VAL A 138 14.17 2.73 -12.77
N ALA A 139 14.23 3.57 -13.80
CA ALA A 139 13.29 4.68 -13.96
C ALA A 139 11.83 4.19 -14.12
N LYS A 140 11.62 3.06 -14.79
CA LYS A 140 10.28 2.46 -14.91
C LYS A 140 9.79 1.90 -13.57
N ILE A 141 10.68 1.24 -12.83
CA ILE A 141 10.38 0.71 -11.49
C ILE A 141 10.05 1.87 -10.54
N ASP A 142 10.85 2.95 -10.53
CA ASP A 142 10.59 4.13 -9.72
C ASP A 142 9.22 4.74 -10.03
N ALA A 143 8.91 4.95 -11.31
CA ALA A 143 7.60 5.47 -11.72
C ALA A 143 6.44 4.54 -11.30
N LYS A 144 6.62 3.22 -11.42
CA LYS A 144 5.61 2.23 -11.03
C LYS A 144 5.31 2.29 -9.53
N TYR A 145 6.33 2.22 -8.67
CA TYR A 145 6.12 2.17 -7.22
C TYR A 145 5.89 3.55 -6.61
N ASN A 146 6.75 4.52 -6.92
CA ASN A 146 6.85 5.76 -6.16
C ASN A 146 5.99 6.88 -6.75
N ARG A 147 5.32 6.64 -7.87
CA ARG A 147 4.32 7.55 -8.44
C ARG A 147 2.98 6.88 -8.65
N ASN A 148 2.94 5.80 -9.42
CA ASN A 148 1.69 5.18 -9.84
C ASN A 148 0.98 4.48 -8.67
N TYR A 149 1.66 3.54 -8.00
CA TYR A 149 1.08 2.84 -6.85
C TYR A 149 0.95 3.72 -5.61
N LEU A 150 1.90 4.65 -5.42
CA LEU A 150 1.93 5.49 -4.21
C LEU A 150 0.65 6.30 -4.00
N TYR A 151 -0.01 6.72 -5.08
CA TYR A 151 -1.30 7.41 -4.97
C TYR A 151 -2.40 6.52 -4.38
N ALA A 152 -2.56 5.32 -4.92
CA ALA A 152 -3.55 4.36 -4.45
C ALA A 152 -3.30 4.00 -2.98
N GLU A 153 -2.03 3.77 -2.63
CA GLU A 153 -1.61 3.47 -1.26
C GLU A 153 -1.89 4.62 -0.29
N TYR A 154 -1.63 5.87 -0.70
CA TYR A 154 -1.95 7.03 0.12
C TYR A 154 -3.46 7.12 0.39
N ASN A 155 -4.29 7.01 -0.64
CA ASN A 155 -5.73 7.03 -0.49
C ASN A 155 -6.21 5.87 0.40
N HIS A 156 -5.63 4.69 0.23
CA HIS A 156 -5.92 3.53 1.08
C HIS A 156 -5.56 3.79 2.55
N ALA A 157 -4.41 4.41 2.83
CA ALA A 157 -3.99 4.77 4.17
C ALA A 157 -4.94 5.80 4.81
N VAL A 158 -5.33 6.85 4.08
CA VAL A 158 -6.31 7.86 4.55
C VAL A 158 -7.65 7.22 4.88
N THR A 159 -8.22 6.48 3.93
CA THR A 159 -9.55 5.86 4.09
C THR A 159 -9.56 4.83 5.21
N SER A 160 -8.55 3.95 5.28
CA SER A 160 -8.43 2.94 6.33
C SER A 160 -8.32 3.57 7.72
N SER A 161 -7.57 4.67 7.85
CA SER A 161 -7.39 5.37 9.13
C SER A 161 -8.68 6.06 9.59
N GLN A 162 -9.38 6.74 8.68
CA GLN A 162 -10.69 7.34 8.97
C GLN A 162 -11.72 6.28 9.37
N MET A 163 -11.71 5.12 8.72
CA MET A 163 -12.60 4.02 9.08
C MET A 163 -12.25 3.41 10.44
N ALA A 164 -10.95 3.27 10.75
CA ALA A 164 -10.50 2.82 12.07
C ALA A 164 -10.94 3.78 13.18
N ALA A 165 -10.83 5.10 12.96
CA ALA A 165 -11.31 6.12 13.89
C ALA A 165 -12.82 6.01 14.13
N LYS A 166 -13.65 5.95 13.06
CA LYS A 166 -15.10 5.76 13.19
C LYS A 166 -15.46 4.48 13.93
N TRP A 167 -14.74 3.39 13.66
CA TRP A 167 -14.96 2.11 14.33
C TRP A 167 -14.60 2.16 15.82
N HIS A 168 -13.63 2.99 16.20
CA HIS A 168 -13.31 3.24 17.60
C HIS A 168 -14.47 3.97 18.29
N ASP A 169 -15.00 5.02 17.67
CA ASP A 169 -16.13 5.79 18.22
C ASP A 169 -17.38 4.90 18.39
N PHE A 170 -17.71 4.06 17.40
CA PHE A 170 -18.82 3.12 17.51
C PHE A 170 -18.67 2.13 18.67
N GLN A 171 -17.46 1.68 18.95
CA GLN A 171 -17.22 0.81 20.11
C GLN A 171 -17.42 1.54 21.44
N GLN A 172 -17.09 2.83 21.51
CA GLN A 172 -17.32 3.64 22.72
C GLN A 172 -18.81 3.91 22.95
N ASP A 173 -19.56 4.20 21.88
CA ASP A 173 -21.00 4.42 21.93
C ASP A 173 -21.80 3.14 22.21
N GLY A 174 -21.21 1.96 21.97
CA GLY A 174 -21.83 0.66 22.18
C GLY A 174 -23.11 0.48 21.36
N ASP A 175 -24.12 -0.19 21.92
CA ASP A 175 -25.39 -0.46 21.22
C ASP A 175 -26.37 0.73 21.26
N ARG A 176 -25.88 1.95 21.50
CA ARG A 176 -26.70 3.16 21.48
C ARG A 176 -27.33 3.42 20.11
N TYR A 177 -26.63 3.01 19.04
CA TYR A 177 -27.11 3.05 17.66
C TYR A 177 -26.80 1.72 16.97
N ASN A 178 -27.60 1.37 15.96
CA ASN A 178 -27.29 0.23 15.12
C ASN A 178 -26.42 0.66 13.94
N LEU A 179 -25.50 -0.19 13.52
CA LEU A 179 -24.70 0.00 12.31
C LEU A 179 -25.43 -0.59 11.12
N GLN A 180 -25.64 0.23 10.08
CA GLN A 180 -26.13 -0.22 8.79
C GLN A 180 -24.97 -0.40 7.81
N TYR A 181 -24.85 -1.58 7.21
CA TYR A 181 -23.89 -1.86 6.15
C TYR A 181 -24.37 -1.27 4.82
N ARG A 182 -23.64 -0.28 4.30
CA ARG A 182 -23.91 0.31 2.99
C ARG A 182 -22.75 0.08 2.02
N THR A 183 -23.12 -0.30 0.81
CA THR A 183 -22.23 -0.39 -0.34
C THR A 183 -22.55 0.77 -1.29
N ALA A 184 -21.64 1.04 -2.25
CA ALA A 184 -21.90 1.97 -3.35
C ALA A 184 -23.11 1.57 -4.21
N ASN A 185 -23.58 0.31 -4.07
CA ASN A 185 -24.73 -0.26 -4.76
C ASN A 185 -24.63 -0.16 -6.29
N ASP A 186 -23.40 -0.23 -6.81
CA ASP A 186 -23.11 -0.29 -8.25
C ASP A 186 -22.67 -1.70 -8.67
N GLU A 187 -22.50 -1.90 -9.98
CA GLU A 187 -22.10 -3.19 -10.56
C GLU A 187 -20.65 -3.60 -10.21
N ARG A 188 -19.85 -2.70 -9.62
CA ARG A 188 -18.47 -2.97 -9.20
C ARG A 188 -18.41 -3.62 -7.81
N VAL A 189 -19.51 -3.55 -7.04
CA VAL A 189 -19.63 -4.24 -5.76
C VAL A 189 -19.79 -5.75 -6.00
N ARG A 190 -18.89 -6.56 -5.42
CA ARG A 190 -18.99 -8.04 -5.49
C ARG A 190 -20.34 -8.52 -4.94
N GLU A 191 -20.93 -9.55 -5.55
CA GLU A 191 -22.27 -10.07 -5.17
C GLU A 191 -22.40 -10.35 -3.67
N GLU A 192 -21.35 -10.86 -3.03
CA GLU A 192 -21.31 -11.12 -1.60
C GLU A 192 -21.54 -9.85 -0.76
N HIS A 193 -21.00 -8.70 -1.17
CA HIS A 193 -21.20 -7.41 -0.50
C HIS A 193 -22.55 -6.79 -0.84
N GLN A 194 -23.10 -7.03 -2.03
CA GLN A 194 -24.45 -6.59 -2.40
C GLN A 194 -25.51 -7.22 -1.49
N ARG A 195 -25.34 -8.50 -1.13
CA ARG A 195 -26.26 -9.22 -0.21
C ARG A 195 -26.27 -8.64 1.20
N LEU A 196 -25.22 -7.94 1.59
CA LEU A 196 -25.09 -7.31 2.90
C LEU A 196 -25.66 -5.88 2.94
N HIS A 197 -26.01 -5.32 1.78
CA HIS A 197 -26.53 -3.96 1.68
C HIS A 197 -27.83 -3.79 2.49
N ASN A 198 -27.88 -2.75 3.33
CA ASN A 198 -28.98 -2.42 4.25
C ASN A 198 -29.18 -3.37 5.46
N ILE A 199 -28.26 -4.30 5.71
CA ILE A 199 -28.27 -5.03 6.99
C ILE A 199 -27.95 -4.04 8.11
N THR A 200 -28.83 -3.98 9.13
CA THR A 200 -28.70 -3.11 10.30
C THR A 200 -28.57 -3.99 11.55
N LEU A 201 -27.46 -3.88 12.27
CA LEU A 201 -27.15 -4.71 13.44
C LEU A 201 -26.56 -3.86 14.58
N PRO A 202 -26.74 -4.27 15.84
CA PRO A 202 -26.06 -3.64 16.97
C PRO A 202 -24.54 -3.82 16.87
N VAL A 203 -23.77 -2.92 17.49
CA VAL A 203 -22.30 -2.94 17.47
C VAL A 203 -21.75 -4.21 18.11
N SER A 204 -22.45 -4.74 19.11
CA SER A 204 -22.09 -5.98 19.83
C SER A 204 -22.32 -7.27 19.03
N ASP A 205 -22.94 -7.21 17.85
CA ASP A 205 -23.23 -8.42 17.05
C ASP A 205 -21.93 -9.09 16.54
N PRO A 206 -21.79 -10.43 16.65
CA PRO A 206 -20.62 -11.16 16.16
C PRO A 206 -20.31 -10.94 14.67
N PHE A 207 -21.32 -10.60 13.86
CA PHE A 207 -21.16 -10.20 12.46
C PHE A 207 -20.21 -9.00 12.31
N GLY A 208 -20.29 -8.03 13.24
CA GLY A 208 -19.43 -6.86 13.29
C GLY A 208 -17.94 -7.21 13.48
N SER A 209 -17.66 -8.26 14.26
CA SER A 209 -16.30 -8.70 14.58
C SER A 209 -15.58 -9.43 13.43
N SER A 210 -16.33 -10.00 12.49
CA SER A 210 -15.81 -10.90 11.44
C SER A 210 -15.92 -10.34 10.01
N SER A 211 -16.96 -9.53 9.72
CA SER A 211 -17.24 -9.06 8.35
C SER A 211 -17.27 -7.54 8.18
N CYS A 212 -17.41 -6.76 9.27
CA CYS A 212 -17.45 -5.29 9.21
C CYS A 212 -16.14 -4.58 9.63
N ARG A 213 -15.03 -5.31 9.87
CA ARG A 213 -13.72 -4.65 9.92
C ARG A 213 -13.43 -4.09 8.51
N PRO A 214 -13.39 -2.76 8.35
CA PRO A 214 -13.75 -2.14 7.08
C PRO A 214 -12.60 -2.22 6.09
N THR A 215 -12.74 -3.09 5.10
CA THR A 215 -11.98 -2.99 3.83
C THR A 215 -12.87 -2.70 2.62
N ALA A 216 -14.22 -2.76 2.74
CA ALA A 216 -15.10 -2.59 1.56
C ALA A 216 -16.52 -2.01 1.80
N GLY A 217 -16.94 -1.67 3.03
CA GLY A 217 -18.30 -1.18 3.31
C GLY A 217 -18.30 0.02 4.26
N THR A 218 -19.20 0.98 4.02
CA THR A 218 -19.41 2.11 4.94
C THR A 218 -20.45 1.71 5.96
N ALA A 219 -20.07 1.66 7.24
CA ALA A 219 -21.02 1.53 8.34
C ALA A 219 -21.60 2.90 8.70
N VAL A 220 -22.92 3.01 8.78
CA VAL A 220 -23.62 4.25 9.13
C VAL A 220 -24.47 4.02 10.38
N ALA A 221 -24.34 4.89 11.39
CA ALA A 221 -25.22 4.87 12.56
C ALA A 221 -26.64 5.22 12.12
N SER A 222 -27.61 4.39 12.51
CA SER A 222 -29.05 4.55 12.25
C SER A 222 -29.84 4.61 13.56
#